data_AF-A0A8T2VKP1-F1
#
_entry.id   AF-A0A8T2VKP1-F1
#
_cell.length_a   1.000
_cell.length_b   1.000
_cell.length_c   1.000
_cell.angle_alpha   90.00
_cell.angle_beta   90.00
_cell.angle_gamma   90.00
#
_symmetry.space_group_name_H-M   'P 1'
#
loop_
_entity.id
_entity.type
_entity.pdbx_description
1 polymer ?
#
loop_
_entity_poly.entity_id
_entity_poly.type
_entity_poly.pdbx_seq_one_letter_code
_entity_poly.pdbx_strand_id
1 'polypeptide(L)'
;MASYSFYLPIVSVGELNVDWMENEDQHVLTLDVPGVRTSDLVIKEVAPNVLHLEGVYKDGEILAVNPSLHAVERPRGRFIRQYKLPDNTVLAAKKVLYENGLLHIIVPKRKLRVRNIPIMVTRL
;
A
#
# COMPACT_ATOMS: atom_id res chain seq x y z
N MET A 1 -19.15 9.37 -11.32
CA MET A 1 -18.14 9.27 -10.24
C MET A 1 -17.59 7.86 -10.27
N ALA A 2 -16.38 7.66 -10.80
CA ALA A 2 -15.74 6.34 -10.83
C ALA A 2 -15.54 5.84 -9.39
N SER A 3 -15.89 4.59 -9.12
CA SER A 3 -15.91 4.03 -7.77
C SER A 3 -14.50 3.87 -7.21
N TYR A 4 -14.09 4.78 -6.32
CA TYR A 4 -12.87 4.68 -5.51
C TYR A 4 -12.77 3.40 -4.65
N SER A 5 -13.86 2.62 -4.55
CA SER A 5 -13.96 1.39 -3.76
C SER A 5 -12.89 0.33 -4.10
N PHE A 6 -12.42 0.26 -5.35
CA PHE A 6 -11.40 -0.70 -5.78
C PHE A 6 -10.00 -0.44 -5.20
N TYR A 7 -9.71 0.78 -4.75
CA TYR A 7 -8.38 1.19 -4.29
C TYR A 7 -8.29 1.35 -2.77
N LEU A 8 -9.36 1.02 -2.04
CA LEU A 8 -9.32 0.99 -0.59
C LEU A 8 -8.54 -0.23 -0.08
N PRO A 9 -7.88 -0.13 1.09
CA PRO A 9 -7.25 -1.27 1.70
C PRO A 9 -8.30 -2.31 2.09
N ILE A 10 -8.05 -3.58 1.78
CA ILE A 10 -8.88 -4.71 2.22
C ILE A 10 -8.63 -5.05 3.70
N VAL A 11 -7.48 -4.64 4.24
CA VAL A 11 -7.16 -4.69 5.67
C VAL A 11 -6.53 -3.35 6.07
N SER A 12 -7.06 -2.73 7.11
CA SER A 12 -6.55 -1.48 7.67
C SER A 12 -6.49 -1.58 9.20
N VAL A 13 -5.29 -1.61 9.75
CA VAL A 13 -5.03 -1.63 11.19
C VAL A 13 -4.06 -0.50 11.54
N GLY A 14 -4.34 0.24 12.61
CA GLY A 14 -3.50 1.36 13.05
C GLY A 14 -3.52 2.57 12.11
N GLU A 15 -2.96 3.68 12.58
CA GLU A 15 -2.83 4.91 11.81
C GLU A 15 -1.70 4.79 10.79
N LEU A 16 -2.03 5.09 9.54
CA LEU A 16 -1.10 5.14 8.42
C LEU A 16 -1.79 5.85 7.26
N ASN A 17 -1.20 6.96 6.83
CA ASN A 17 -1.64 7.71 5.66
C ASN A 17 -1.01 7.10 4.41
N VAL A 18 -1.80 6.94 3.36
CA VAL A 18 -1.37 6.33 2.10
C VAL A 18 -2.02 7.06 0.94
N ASP A 19 -1.19 7.53 0.02
CA ASP A 19 -1.62 7.95 -1.30
C ASP A 19 -1.38 6.82 -2.30
N TRP A 20 -2.36 6.58 -3.18
CA TRP A 20 -2.23 5.64 -4.28
C TRP A 20 -2.44 6.36 -5.61
N MET A 21 -1.37 6.43 -6.39
CA MET A 21 -1.38 6.92 -7.77
C MET A 21 -1.23 5.77 -8.77
N GLU A 22 -1.87 5.91 -9.92
CA GLU A 22 -1.77 5.00 -11.05
C GLU A 22 -1.43 5.78 -12.33
N ASN A 23 -0.49 5.28 -13.13
CA ASN A 23 -0.25 5.73 -14.50
C ASN A 23 -0.26 4.51 -15.45
N GLU A 24 0.02 4.70 -16.74
CA GLU A 24 -0.03 3.61 -17.74
C GLU A 24 0.91 2.43 -17.40
N ASP A 25 2.07 2.71 -16.80
CA ASP A 25 3.14 1.75 -16.62
C ASP A 25 3.18 1.13 -15.21
N GLN A 26 2.62 1.80 -14.20
CA GLN A 26 2.80 1.39 -12.81
C GLN A 26 1.74 1.96 -11.86
N HIS A 27 1.67 1.32 -10.69
CA HIS A 27 1.06 1.87 -9.48
C HIS A 27 2.16 2.35 -8.54
N VAL A 28 1.91 3.44 -7.84
CA VAL A 28 2.78 3.98 -6.80
C VAL A 28 1.95 4.19 -5.54
N LEU A 29 2.34 3.50 -4.46
CA LEU A 29 1.82 3.76 -3.12
C LEU A 29 2.87 4.56 -2.37
N THR A 30 2.48 5.70 -1.83
CA THR A 30 3.33 6.55 -0.98
C THR A 30 2.74 6.56 0.42
N LEU A 31 3.55 6.19 1.41
CA LEU A 31 3.13 6.06 2.79
C LEU A 31 3.94 6.97 3.70
N ASP A 32 3.25 7.67 4.60
CA ASP A 32 3.89 8.41 5.68
C ASP A 32 4.30 7.41 6.77
N VAL A 33 5.60 7.11 6.89
CA VAL A 33 6.17 6.27 7.95
C VAL A 33 7.36 6.94 8.65
N PRO A 34 7.16 8.13 9.25
CA PRO A 34 8.23 8.84 9.93
C PRO A 34 8.69 8.11 11.19
N GLY A 35 10.01 8.07 11.41
CA GLY A 35 10.61 7.49 12.63
C GLY A 35 10.58 5.96 12.71
N VAL A 36 10.13 5.26 11.67
CA VAL A 36 10.16 3.79 11.60
C VAL A 36 11.44 3.34 10.89
N ARG A 37 12.20 2.43 11.50
CA ARG A 37 13.38 1.87 10.84
C ARG A 37 12.95 0.91 9.75
N THR A 38 13.70 0.87 8.65
CA THR A 38 13.42 -0.06 7.54
C THR A 38 13.44 -1.54 7.97
N SER A 39 14.25 -1.90 8.96
CA SER A 39 14.29 -3.25 9.53
C SER A 39 13.01 -3.64 10.27
N ASP A 40 12.19 -2.67 10.67
CA ASP A 40 10.91 -2.86 11.34
C ASP A 40 9.73 -2.81 10.35
N LEU A 41 10.00 -2.67 9.04
CA LEU A 41 9.00 -2.70 7.96
C LEU A 41 8.98 -4.06 7.26
N VAL A 42 7.77 -4.57 7.01
CA VAL A 42 7.54 -5.80 6.26
C VAL A 42 6.69 -5.50 5.04
N ILE A 43 7.19 -5.87 3.86
CA ILE A 43 6.50 -5.72 2.58
C ILE A 43 6.53 -7.05 1.84
N LYS A 44 5.37 -7.66 1.63
CA LYS A 44 5.26 -8.99 1.01
C LYS A 44 3.96 -9.18 0.25
N GLU A 45 3.89 -10.26 -0.52
CA GLU A 45 2.64 -10.74 -1.10
C GLU A 45 2.08 -11.84 -0.18
N VAL A 46 0.83 -11.71 0.28
CA VAL A 46 0.19 -12.67 1.22
C VAL A 46 -0.86 -13.55 0.56
N ALA A 47 -1.33 -13.15 -0.61
CA ALA A 47 -2.27 -13.86 -1.47
C ALA A 47 -2.08 -13.31 -2.90
N PRO A 48 -2.61 -13.96 -3.96
CA PRO A 48 -2.41 -13.51 -5.33
C PRO A 48 -2.75 -12.03 -5.53
N ASN A 49 -1.77 -11.22 -5.93
CA ASN A 49 -1.87 -9.77 -6.12
C ASN A 49 -2.29 -8.98 -4.86
N VAL A 50 -2.08 -9.52 -3.66
CA VAL A 50 -2.36 -8.82 -2.40
C VAL A 50 -1.04 -8.34 -1.79
N LEU A 51 -0.79 -7.04 -1.93
CA LEU A 51 0.34 -6.35 -1.29
C LEU A 51 0.04 -6.17 0.19
N HIS A 52 0.91 -6.69 1.05
CA HIS A 52 0.87 -6.55 2.49
C HIS A 52 2.00 -5.65 2.98
N LEU A 53 1.63 -4.66 3.79
CA LEU A 53 2.50 -3.68 4.41
C LEU A 53 2.28 -3.73 5.92
N GLU A 54 3.35 -3.86 6.68
CA GLU A 54 3.30 -3.90 8.13
C GLU A 54 4.50 -3.17 8.73
N GLY A 55 4.28 -2.52 9.87
CA GLY A 55 5.34 -1.95 10.69
C GLY A 55 4.85 -1.54 12.07
N VAL A 56 5.75 -0.95 12.85
CA VAL A 56 5.46 -0.51 14.22
C VAL A 56 6.07 0.86 14.48
N TYR A 57 5.24 1.82 14.90
CA TYR A 57 5.70 3.06 15.52
C TYR A 57 6.06 2.79 16.98
N LYS A 58 7.37 2.72 17.26
CA LYS A 58 7.90 2.50 18.61
C LYS A 58 7.88 3.82 19.33
N ASP A 59 6.91 4.02 20.23
CA ASP A 59 6.85 5.19 21.14
C ASP A 59 5.71 5.08 22.20
N GLY A 60 5.10 3.90 22.35
CA GLY A 60 4.03 3.68 23.34
C GLY A 60 4.50 3.80 24.79
N GLU A 61 5.78 3.53 25.05
CA GLU A 61 6.35 3.51 26.41
C GLU A 61 6.50 4.91 27.03
N ILE A 62 6.69 5.95 26.20
CA ILE A 62 6.88 7.34 26.67
C ILE A 62 5.61 7.90 27.36
N LEU A 63 4.43 7.39 27.00
CA LEU A 63 3.15 7.85 27.55
C LEU A 63 2.87 7.35 28.97
N ALA A 64 3.33 6.13 29.30
CA ALA A 64 3.01 5.50 30.56
C ALA A 64 3.73 6.13 31.77
N VAL A 65 4.73 6.98 31.52
CA VAL A 65 5.71 7.39 32.55
C VAL A 65 5.84 8.91 32.69
N ASN A 66 5.23 9.72 31.80
CA ASN A 66 5.47 11.16 31.79
C ASN A 66 4.24 12.01 32.20
N PRO A 67 4.19 12.54 33.44
CA PRO A 67 3.10 13.40 33.91
C PRO A 67 3.05 14.77 33.24
N SER A 68 4.06 15.14 32.44
CA SER A 68 4.16 16.43 31.73
C SER A 68 3.85 16.32 30.24
N LEU A 69 3.23 15.23 29.80
CA LEU A 69 2.80 15.11 28.42
C LEU A 69 1.48 15.87 28.18
N HIS A 70 1.52 16.89 27.33
CA HIS A 70 0.36 17.74 27.07
C HIS A 70 -0.51 17.27 25.90
N ALA A 71 0.04 16.53 24.92
CA ALA A 71 -0.69 16.07 23.74
C ALA A 71 -0.15 14.73 23.17
N VAL A 72 -1.04 13.96 22.54
CA VAL A 72 -0.79 12.60 22.04
C VAL A 72 -1.28 12.49 20.59
N GLU A 73 -0.56 13.10 19.65
CA GLU A 73 -1.02 13.21 18.24
C GLU A 73 -0.30 12.25 17.29
N ARG A 74 0.94 11.86 17.62
CA ARG A 74 1.76 11.00 16.75
C ARG A 74 1.17 9.58 16.65
N PRO A 75 1.28 8.92 15.47
CA PRO A 75 0.84 7.54 15.31
C PRO A 75 1.69 6.61 16.20
N ARG A 76 1.08 5.55 16.73
CA ARG A 76 1.71 4.62 17.68
C ARG A 76 1.27 3.18 17.44
N GLY A 77 2.14 2.26 17.87
CA GLY A 77 1.85 0.84 17.82
C GLY A 77 1.96 0.28 16.40
N ARG A 78 1.39 -0.91 16.21
CA ARG A 78 1.46 -1.66 14.96
C ARG A 78 0.49 -1.10 13.94
N PHE A 79 0.93 -0.96 12.70
CA PHE A 79 0.09 -0.66 11.56
C PHE A 79 0.17 -1.78 10.52
N ILE A 80 -0.96 -2.04 9.85
CA ILE A 80 -1.06 -2.97 8.73
C ILE A 80 -1.93 -2.33 7.64
N ARG A 81 -1.47 -2.42 6.40
CA ARG A 81 -2.29 -2.19 5.20
C ARG A 81 -2.18 -3.38 4.28
N GLN A 82 -3.30 -3.81 3.73
CA GLN A 82 -3.32 -4.75 2.61
C GLN A 82 -4.12 -4.17 1.47
N TYR A 83 -3.55 -4.21 0.27
CA TYR A 83 -4.19 -3.74 -0.96
C TYR A 83 -4.29 -4.90 -1.93
N LYS A 84 -5.49 -5.11 -2.47
CA LYS A 84 -5.66 -5.95 -3.66
C LYS A 84 -5.29 -5.12 -4.87
N LEU A 85 -4.18 -5.45 -5.53
CA LEU A 85 -3.74 -4.79 -6.74
C LEU A 85 -4.48 -5.33 -7.97
N PRO A 86 -4.61 -4.54 -9.05
CA PRO A 86 -5.16 -5.00 -10.31
C PRO A 86 -4.39 -6.19 -10.89
N ASP A 87 -5.07 -7.03 -11.66
CA ASP A 87 -4.50 -8.27 -12.20
C ASP A 87 -3.38 -8.04 -13.22
N ASN A 88 -3.27 -6.85 -13.80
CA ASN A 88 -2.18 -6.52 -14.69
C ASN A 88 -0.90 -6.11 -13.95
N THR A 89 -0.84 -6.12 -12.61
CA THR A 89 0.37 -5.80 -11.86
C THR A 89 1.39 -6.94 -11.82
N VAL A 90 2.67 -6.60 -11.62
CA VAL A 90 3.78 -7.54 -11.43
C VAL A 90 4.41 -7.31 -10.06
N LEU A 91 3.75 -7.79 -9.01
CA LEU A 91 4.15 -7.53 -7.62
C LEU A 91 5.55 -8.07 -7.26
N ALA A 92 5.97 -9.15 -7.92
CA ALA A 92 7.31 -9.71 -7.79
C ALA A 92 8.43 -8.72 -8.23
N ALA A 93 8.11 -7.81 -9.16
CA ALA A 93 9.04 -6.81 -9.68
C ALA A 93 8.92 -5.45 -8.97
N LYS A 94 8.29 -5.41 -7.78
CA LYS A 94 8.13 -4.17 -7.02
C LYS A 94 9.48 -3.56 -6.66
N LYS A 95 9.55 -2.24 -6.66
CA LYS A 95 10.66 -1.46 -6.11
C LYS A 95 10.19 -0.73 -4.86
N VAL A 96 11.07 -0.64 -3.87
CA VAL A 96 10.80 0.03 -2.60
C VAL A 96 11.88 1.09 -2.39
N LEU A 97 11.46 2.31 -2.09
CA LEU A 97 12.34 3.42 -1.73
C LEU A 97 11.87 3.97 -0.39
N TYR A 98 12.81 4.27 0.50
CA TYR A 98 12.51 4.89 1.78
C TYR A 98 13.41 6.10 1.98
N GLU A 99 12.81 7.29 2.02
CA GLU A 99 13.53 8.55 2.09
C GLU A 99 12.72 9.56 2.89
N ASN A 100 13.38 10.26 3.83
CA ASN A 100 12.77 11.35 4.61
C ASN A 100 11.45 10.99 5.33
N GLY A 101 11.30 9.74 5.76
CA GLY A 101 10.07 9.27 6.41
C GLY A 101 8.95 8.86 5.45
N LEU A 102 9.18 8.91 4.14
CA LEU A 102 8.25 8.45 3.12
C LEU A 102 8.68 7.10 2.56
N LEU A 103 7.75 6.15 2.51
CA LEU A 103 7.93 4.86 1.88
C LEU A 103 7.19 4.84 0.54
N HIS A 104 7.95 4.68 -0.55
CA HIS A 104 7.40 4.54 -1.89
C HIS A 104 7.46 3.08 -2.33
N ILE A 105 6.32 2.55 -2.75
CA ILE A 105 6.20 1.19 -3.28
C ILE A 105 5.70 1.30 -4.70
N ILE A 106 6.59 0.96 -5.63
CA ILE A 106 6.35 1.08 -7.06
C ILE A 106 6.10 -0.32 -7.59
N VAL A 107 4.90 -0.55 -8.15
CA VAL A 107 4.50 -1.83 -8.70
C VAL A 107 4.24 -1.68 -10.21
N PRO A 108 5.10 -2.25 -11.08
CA PRO A 108 4.93 -2.13 -12.51
C PRO A 108 3.73 -2.93 -13.01
N LYS A 109 3.18 -2.50 -14.14
CA LYS A 109 2.11 -3.17 -14.88
C LYS A 109 2.68 -3.98 -16.04
N ARG A 110 2.01 -5.09 -16.35
CA ARG A 110 2.17 -5.82 -17.60
C ARG A 110 1.48 -5.04 -18.70
N LYS A 111 2.16 -4.88 -19.83
CA LYS A 111 1.54 -4.37 -21.05
C LYS A 111 0.39 -5.29 -21.44
N LEU A 112 -0.82 -4.77 -21.42
CA LEU A 112 -2.00 -5.49 -21.89
C LEU A 112 -1.90 -5.59 -23.42
N ARG A 113 -1.91 -6.81 -23.94
CA ARG A 113 -2.12 -7.02 -25.38
C ARG A 113 -3.61 -6.91 -25.65
N VAL A 114 -4.02 -5.84 -26.31
CA VAL A 114 -5.39 -5.73 -26.83
C VAL A 114 -5.56 -6.82 -27.89
N ARG A 115 -6.51 -7.73 -27.68
CA ARG A 115 -6.91 -8.72 -28.69
C ARG A 115 -8.23 -8.27 -29.27
N ASN A 116 -8.31 -8.18 -30.60
CA ASN A 116 -9.59 -8.00 -31.28
C ASN A 116 -10.43 -9.27 -31.05
N ILE A 117 -11.64 -9.11 -30.50
CA ILE A 117 -12.60 -10.19 -30.35
C ILE A 117 -13.50 -10.16 -31.60
N PRO A 118 -13.41 -11.13 -32.52
CA PRO A 118 -14.26 -11.17 -33.70
C PRO A 118 -15.72 -11.42 -33.30
N ILE A 119 -16.65 -10.66 -33.88
CA ILE A 119 -18.09 -10.88 -33.71
C ILE A 119 -18.47 -12.09 -34.57
N MET A 120 -18.87 -13.19 -33.93
CA MET A 120 -19.43 -14.35 -34.62
C MET A 120 -20.94 -14.16 -34.75
N VAL A 121 -21.45 -14.10 -35.98
CA VAL A 121 -22.89 -14.12 -36.27
C VAL A 121 -23.29 -15.57 -36.56
N THR A 122 -24.10 -16.16 -35.69
CA THR A 122 -24.71 -17.47 -35.94
C THR A 122 -26.07 -17.25 -36.61
N ARG A 123 -26.28 -17.82 -37.80
CA ARG A 123 -27.62 -17.89 -38.40
C ARG A 123 -28.42 -18.96 -37.65
N LEU A 124 -29.66 -18.61 -37.28
CA LEU A 124 -30.66 -19.55 -36.74
C LEU A 124 -31.01 -20.63 -37.76
#